data_AF-A0A932LDW6-F1
#
_entry.id   AF-A0A932LDW6-F1
#
_cell.length_a   1.000
_cell.length_b   1.000
_cell.length_c   1.000
_cell.angle_alpha   90.00
_cell.angle_beta   90.00
_cell.angle_gamma   90.00
#
_symmetry.space_group_name_H-M   'P 1'
#
loop_
_entity.id
_entity.type
_entity.pdbx_description
1 polymer ?
#
loop_
_entity_poly.entity_id
_entity_poly.type
_entity_poly.pdbx_seq_one_letter_code
_entity_poly.pdbx_strand_id
1 'polypeptide(L)'
;MLLENAGGHTLWPVDLTGTGVDSLLLGFVGHYNNKPGGPILYLLHPLDRDGEQWETIILDDSGLPGEDGTCIDFNGDGRIDVVAAGHNRVKIYWNEGKVEDSPTSKPSTR
;
A
#
# COMPACT_ATOMS: atom_id res chain seq x y z
N MET A 1 3.38 -11.14 14.25
CA MET A 1 2.19 -10.77 13.44
C MET A 1 1.99 -11.85 12.39
N LEU A 2 0.76 -12.28 12.14
CA LEU A 2 0.44 -13.26 11.09
C LEU A 2 -0.59 -12.63 10.15
N LEU A 3 -0.20 -12.36 8.91
CA LEU A 3 -1.11 -11.94 7.85
C LEU A 3 -1.51 -13.18 7.07
N GLU A 4 -2.76 -13.63 7.23
CA GLU A 4 -3.30 -14.77 6.49
C GLU A 4 -4.19 -14.28 5.36
N ASN A 5 -3.73 -14.45 4.11
CA ASN A 5 -4.54 -14.22 2.92
C ASN A 5 -4.09 -15.16 1.79
N ALA A 6 -4.99 -15.50 0.86
CA ALA A 6 -4.72 -16.45 -0.22
C ALA A 6 -4.28 -15.73 -1.50
N GLY A 7 -3.51 -16.42 -2.34
CA GLY A 7 -3.17 -15.92 -3.69
C GLY A 7 -2.28 -14.68 -3.69
N GLY A 8 -1.27 -14.62 -2.81
CA GLY A 8 -0.25 -13.57 -2.86
C GLY A 8 0.37 -13.47 -4.26
N HIS A 9 0.48 -12.25 -4.80
CA HIS A 9 0.88 -12.02 -6.18
C HIS A 9 1.86 -10.84 -6.34
N THR A 10 1.77 -9.84 -5.46
CA THR A 10 2.67 -8.67 -5.48
C THR A 10 3.43 -8.55 -4.17
N LEU A 11 4.73 -8.25 -4.24
CA LEU A 11 5.57 -7.88 -3.11
C LEU A 11 6.57 -6.82 -3.56
N TRP A 12 6.59 -5.67 -2.88
CA TRP A 12 7.57 -4.60 -3.12
C TRP A 12 8.11 -4.01 -1.82
N PRO A 13 9.43 -4.04 -1.56
CA PRO A 13 10.04 -3.22 -0.53
C PRO A 13 10.11 -1.76 -1.01
N VAL A 14 9.76 -0.82 -0.14
CA VAL A 14 9.74 0.61 -0.46
C VAL A 14 9.83 1.48 0.79
N ASP A 15 10.74 2.46 0.80
CA ASP A 15 10.73 3.54 1.79
C ASP A 15 9.68 4.61 1.43
N LEU A 16 8.45 4.40 1.91
CA LEU A 16 7.35 5.37 1.74
C LEU A 16 7.49 6.59 2.65
N THR A 17 8.42 6.57 3.60
CA THR A 17 8.54 7.57 4.66
C THR A 17 9.72 8.52 4.47
N GLY A 18 10.67 8.18 3.61
CA GLY A 18 11.94 8.87 3.43
C GLY A 18 12.91 8.68 4.62
N THR A 19 12.68 7.68 5.47
CA THR A 19 13.49 7.45 6.70
C THR A 19 14.65 6.48 6.50
N GLY A 20 14.79 5.92 5.30
CA GLY A 20 15.73 4.85 4.97
C GLY A 20 15.31 3.48 5.52
N VAL A 21 14.04 3.31 5.89
CA VAL A 21 13.47 2.05 6.35
C VAL A 21 12.33 1.65 5.42
N ASP A 22 12.48 0.48 4.80
CA ASP A 22 11.50 -0.01 3.83
C ASP A 22 10.23 -0.56 4.53
N SER A 23 9.08 -0.10 4.06
CA SER A 23 7.81 -0.81 4.18
C SER A 23 7.73 -1.93 3.13
N LEU A 24 6.78 -2.85 3.30
CA LEU A 24 6.43 -3.85 2.30
C LEU A 24 5.03 -3.57 1.76
N LEU A 25 4.91 -3.37 0.45
CA LEU A 25 3.64 -3.46 -0.27
C LEU A 25 3.36 -4.92 -0.61
N LEU A 26 2.18 -5.40 -0.25
CA LEU A 26 1.72 -6.75 -0.54
C LEU A 26 0.40 -6.70 -1.31
N GLY A 27 0.34 -7.44 -2.42
CA GLY A 27 -0.88 -7.64 -3.21
C GLY A 27 -1.32 -9.09 -3.18
N PHE A 28 -2.61 -9.30 -2.94
CA PHE A 28 -3.24 -10.60 -2.95
C PHE A 28 -4.38 -10.63 -3.97
N VAL A 29 -4.45 -11.69 -4.76
CA VAL A 29 -5.45 -11.94 -5.82
C VAL A 29 -6.45 -13.01 -5.37
N GLY A 30 -6.39 -13.43 -4.11
CA GLY A 30 -7.10 -14.59 -3.60
C GLY A 30 -8.62 -14.58 -3.78
N HIS A 31 -9.19 -15.78 -3.94
CA HIS A 31 -10.61 -16.02 -3.65
C HIS A 31 -10.83 -15.88 -2.13
N TYR A 32 -11.69 -14.97 -1.67
CA TYR A 32 -12.07 -14.94 -0.25
C TYR A 32 -13.10 -16.04 0.04
N ASN A 33 -12.67 -17.24 0.43
CA ASN A 33 -13.57 -18.25 1.02
C ASN A 33 -14.76 -18.68 0.11
N ASN A 34 -14.56 -18.80 -1.21
CA ASN A 34 -15.65 -18.97 -2.21
C ASN A 34 -16.76 -17.90 -2.12
N LYS A 35 -16.45 -16.75 -1.52
CA LYS A 35 -17.27 -15.54 -1.43
C LYS A 35 -16.52 -14.37 -2.07
N PRO A 36 -17.23 -13.34 -2.54
CA PRO A 36 -16.59 -12.13 -3.03
C PRO A 36 -15.89 -11.41 -1.86
N GLY A 37 -14.59 -11.18 -1.98
CA GLY A 37 -13.79 -10.39 -1.03
C GLY A 37 -12.61 -9.66 -1.64
N GLY A 38 -12.55 -9.61 -2.98
CA GLY A 38 -11.69 -8.71 -3.76
C GLY A 38 -10.18 -8.92 -3.63
N PRO A 39 -9.38 -8.43 -4.58
CA PRO A 39 -7.98 -8.21 -4.34
C PRO A 39 -7.81 -7.17 -3.22
N ILE A 40 -6.79 -7.36 -2.39
CA ILE A 40 -6.47 -6.47 -1.27
C ILE A 40 -5.01 -6.08 -1.35
N LEU A 41 -4.73 -4.80 -1.15
CA LEU A 41 -3.38 -4.25 -1.01
C LEU A 41 -3.12 -3.93 0.47
N TYR A 42 -2.01 -4.43 0.98
CA TYR A 42 -1.52 -4.13 2.32
C TYR A 42 -0.20 -3.35 2.24
N LEU A 43 0.01 -2.47 3.21
CA LEU A 43 1.31 -1.94 3.56
C LEU A 43 1.69 -2.47 4.93
N LEU A 44 2.86 -3.09 5.02
CA LEU A 44 3.46 -3.48 6.29
C LEU A 44 4.63 -2.55 6.55
N HIS A 45 4.60 -1.79 7.63
CA HIS A 45 5.69 -0.90 8.01
C HIS A 45 6.32 -1.40 9.31
N PRO A 46 7.66 -1.52 9.38
CA PRO A 46 8.32 -1.88 10.62
C PRO A 46 8.28 -0.70 11.60
N LEU A 47 7.96 -0.99 12.86
CA LEU A 47 7.90 -0.01 13.94
C LEU A 47 9.25 0.17 14.66
N ASP A 48 10.20 -0.72 14.38
CA ASP A 48 11.58 -0.67 14.85
C ASP A 48 12.55 -1.01 13.72
N ARG A 49 13.83 -0.69 13.90
CA ARG A 49 14.85 -0.89 12.85
C ARG A 49 15.26 -2.35 12.67
N ASP A 50 14.98 -3.19 13.65
CA ASP A 50 15.37 -4.60 13.65
C ASP A 50 14.30 -5.49 12.99
N GLY A 51 13.12 -4.92 12.69
CA GLY A 51 11.99 -5.61 12.08
C GLY A 51 11.31 -6.59 13.02
N GLU A 52 11.35 -6.34 14.34
CA GLU A 52 10.69 -7.20 15.32
C GLU A 52 9.19 -6.88 15.47
N GLN A 53 8.84 -5.60 15.30
CA GLN A 53 7.50 -5.08 15.38
C GLN A 53 7.09 -4.45 14.05
N TRP A 54 5.85 -4.71 13.65
CA TRP A 54 5.30 -4.25 12.39
C TRP A 54 3.87 -3.83 12.59
N GLU A 55 3.47 -2.76 11.90
CA GLU A 55 2.07 -2.44 11.67
C GLU A 55 1.61 -2.94 10.31
N THR A 56 0.32 -3.26 10.19
CA THR A 56 -0.33 -3.60 8.92
C THR A 56 -1.42 -2.58 8.63
N ILE A 57 -1.34 -1.98 7.45
CA ILE A 57 -2.30 -1.02 6.94
C ILE A 57 -2.99 -1.65 5.74
N ILE A 58 -4.32 -1.63 5.72
CA ILE A 58 -5.10 -1.96 4.52
C ILE A 58 -5.07 -0.71 3.63
N LEU A 59 -4.35 -0.77 2.52
CA LEU A 59 -4.26 0.34 1.57
C LEU A 59 -5.50 0.39 0.68
N ASP A 60 -6.03 -0.76 0.28
CA ASP A 60 -7.26 -0.86 -0.52
C ASP A 60 -7.90 -2.24 -0.39
N ASP A 61 -9.21 -2.27 -0.10
CA ASP A 61 -10.07 -3.46 -0.05
C ASP A 61 -11.32 -3.33 -0.96
N SER A 62 -11.35 -2.33 -1.85
CA SER A 62 -12.52 -1.98 -2.67
C SER A 62 -12.77 -2.92 -3.86
N GLY A 63 -12.01 -4.01 -3.97
CA GLY A 63 -12.07 -4.94 -5.10
C GLY A 63 -11.34 -4.43 -6.36
N LEU A 64 -10.43 -3.48 -6.19
CA LEU A 64 -9.46 -3.04 -7.18
C LEU A 64 -8.25 -3.98 -7.21
N PRO A 65 -7.49 -4.02 -8.32
CA PRO A 65 -6.50 -5.06 -8.53
C PRO A 65 -5.32 -5.01 -7.58
N GLY A 66 -4.96 -6.20 -7.08
CA GLY A 66 -3.76 -6.49 -6.29
C GLY A 66 -2.89 -7.53 -6.98
N GLU A 67 -3.05 -7.67 -8.30
CA GLU A 67 -2.30 -8.62 -9.13
C GLU A 67 -0.84 -8.20 -9.27
N ASP A 68 -0.61 -6.95 -9.68
CA ASP A 68 0.73 -6.41 -9.78
C ASP A 68 0.73 -4.97 -9.30
N GLY A 69 1.92 -4.46 -9.02
CA GLY A 69 2.11 -3.10 -8.60
C GLY A 69 3.57 -2.72 -8.64
N THR A 70 3.83 -1.44 -8.46
CA THR A 70 5.18 -0.91 -8.31
C THR A 70 5.14 0.33 -7.45
N CYS A 71 6.29 0.69 -6.89
CA CYS A 71 6.45 1.86 -6.07
C CYS A 71 7.47 2.79 -6.73
N ILE A 72 7.04 3.98 -7.13
CA ILE A 72 7.90 5.00 -7.76
C ILE A 72 7.34 6.39 -7.50
N ASP A 73 8.20 7.40 -7.40
CA ASP A 73 7.78 8.81 -7.44
C ASP A 73 7.24 9.12 -8.85
N PHE A 74 5.92 9.12 -9.00
CA PHE A 74 5.27 9.19 -10.31
C PHE A 74 4.98 10.63 -10.71
N ASN A 75 4.85 11.54 -9.74
CA ASN A 75 4.54 12.95 -9.98
C ASN A 75 5.76 13.89 -9.87
N GLY A 76 6.92 13.38 -9.44
CA GLY A 76 8.17 14.12 -9.30
C GLY A 76 8.25 14.98 -8.03
N ASP A 77 7.46 14.68 -6.99
CA ASP A 77 7.44 15.45 -5.75
C ASP A 77 8.45 14.99 -4.70
N GLY A 78 9.24 13.95 -5.02
CA GLY A 78 10.26 13.36 -4.16
C GLY A 78 9.72 12.34 -3.17
N ARG A 79 8.43 12.01 -3.19
CA ARG A 79 7.83 10.93 -2.39
C ARG A 79 7.47 9.75 -3.28
N ILE A 80 7.67 8.55 -2.76
CA ILE A 80 7.32 7.34 -3.52
C ILE A 80 5.82 7.10 -3.45
N ASP A 81 5.18 7.01 -4.61
CA ASP A 81 3.77 6.63 -4.77
C ASP A 81 3.64 5.12 -4.97
N VAL A 82 2.42 4.60 -4.79
CA VAL A 82 2.08 3.20 -5.09
C VAL A 82 1.21 3.15 -6.33
N VAL A 83 1.59 2.31 -7.30
CA VAL A 83 0.76 1.98 -8.46
C VAL A 83 0.35 0.53 -8.35
N ALA A 84 -0.94 0.25 -8.48
CA ALA A 84 -1.47 -1.10 -8.53
C ALA A 84 -2.25 -1.32 -9.82
N ALA A 85 -2.09 -2.51 -10.40
CA ALA A 85 -2.64 -2.88 -11.68
C ALA A 85 -3.16 -4.31 -11.65
N GLY A 86 -4.21 -4.55 -12.44
CA GLY A 86 -4.76 -5.87 -12.63
C GLY A 86 -6.14 -5.85 -13.25
N HIS A 87 -6.46 -6.98 -13.86
CA HIS A 87 -7.47 -7.06 -14.91
C HIS A 87 -7.32 -5.88 -15.91
N ASN A 88 -8.34 -5.03 -16.03
CA ASN A 88 -8.42 -3.89 -16.94
C ASN A 88 -8.40 -2.55 -16.20
N ARG A 89 -7.83 -2.50 -15.00
CA ARG A 89 -7.81 -1.31 -14.14
C ARG A 89 -6.39 -1.04 -13.63
N VAL A 90 -6.10 0.24 -13.44
CA VAL A 90 -4.89 0.74 -12.79
C VAL A 90 -5.33 1.81 -11.79
N LYS A 91 -4.74 1.81 -10.60
CA LYS A 91 -4.92 2.87 -9.60
C LYS A 91 -3.56 3.33 -9.10
N ILE A 92 -3.46 4.63 -8.87
CA ILE A 92 -2.32 5.26 -8.22
C ILE A 92 -2.78 5.72 -6.84
N TYR A 93 -2.01 5.40 -5.82
CA TYR A 93 -2.14 5.92 -4.46
C TYR A 93 -1.02 6.93 -4.27
N TRP A 94 -1.41 8.20 -4.25
CA TRP A 94 -0.49 9.31 -4.07
C TRP A 94 -0.03 9.37 -2.61
N ASN A 95 1.27 9.43 -2.41
CA ASN A 95 1.85 9.61 -1.09
C ASN A 95 1.90 11.11 -0.77
N GLU A 96 0.94 11.59 0.01
CA GLU A 96 0.89 13.01 0.41
C GLU A 96 1.82 13.35 1.60
N GLY A 97 2.59 12.38 2.10
CA GLY A 97 3.43 12.52 3.29
C GLY A 97 2.63 12.45 4.60
N LYS A 98 3.32 12.65 5.73
CA LYS A 98 2.63 12.76 7.03
C LYS A 98 1.79 14.03 7.04
N VAL A 99 0.49 13.87 7.29
CA VAL A 99 -0.34 14.96 7.77
C VAL A 99 0.16 15.28 9.18
N GLU A 100 1.02 16.30 9.31
CA GLU A 100 1.21 16.91 10.62
C GLU A 100 -0.15 17.45 11.07
N ASP A 101 -0.52 17.22 12.33
CA ASP A 101 -1.73 17.78 12.95
C ASP A 101 -1.64 19.32 12.98
N SER A 102 -1.76 19.93 11.82
CA SER A 102 -1.93 21.36 11.65
C SER A 102 -3.42 21.63 11.82
N PRO A 103 -3.83 22.46 12.79
CA PRO A 103 -5.22 22.86 12.93
C PRO A 103 -5.53 23.86 11.81
N THR A 104 -5.71 23.38 10.58
CA THR A 104 -6.38 23.96 9.39
C THR A 104 -5.72 23.51 8.09
N SER A 105 -6.15 22.38 7.55
CA SER A 105 -6.12 22.20 6.09
C SER A 105 -7.50 21.72 5.64
N LYS A 106 -8.12 22.51 4.76
CA LYS A 106 -9.37 22.14 4.08
C LYS A 106 -9.09 20.93 3.18
N PRO A 107 -10.10 20.08 2.91
CA PRO A 107 -9.90 18.89 2.08
C PRO A 107 -9.40 19.30 0.69
N SER A 108 -8.24 18.74 0.32
CA SER A 108 -7.76 18.75 -1.06
C SER A 108 -8.77 18.00 -1.92
N THR A 109 -9.31 18.68 -2.92
CA THR A 109 -10.17 18.06 -3.93
C THR A 109 -9.34 17.84 -5.17
N ARG A 110 -8.91 16.59 -5.40
CA ARG A 110 -8.53 16.09 -6.71
C ARG A 110 -8.87 14.61 -6.84
#